data_AF-A0ABD5DDP1-F1
#
_entry.id   AF-A0ABD5DDP1-F1
#
_cell.length_a   1.000
_cell.length_b   1.000
_cell.length_c   1.000
_cell.angle_alpha   90.00
_cell.angle_beta   90.00
_cell.angle_gamma   90.00
#
_symmetry.space_group_name_H-M   'P 1'
#
loop_
_entity.id
_entity.type
_entity.pdbx_description
1 polymer ?
#
loop_
_entity_poly.entity_id
_entity_poly.type
_entity_poly.pdbx_seq_one_letter_code
_entity_poly.pdbx_strand_id
1 'polypeptide(L)'
;EQHLPEALHTQSLLQAVLAPLPADAREAQRWLAERLLAQMGFTPAVMEQQTATLSGGQHTRLLLARALIRQPDLLLLDEPGNHLDLPTLLWLESFLQTWQGRFVLVSHDNTLL
;
A
#
# COMPACT_ATOMS: atom_id res chain seq x y z
N GLU A 1 -8.13 6.21 -12.89
CA GLU A 1 -6.78 6.53 -12.38
C GLU A 1 -6.78 6.41 -10.86
N GLN A 2 -5.80 5.71 -10.29
CA GLN A 2 -5.69 5.60 -8.83
C GLN A 2 -5.02 6.88 -8.30
N HIS A 3 -5.82 7.80 -7.74
CA HIS A 3 -5.32 9.07 -7.24
C HIS A 3 -5.41 9.13 -5.72
N LEU A 4 -4.35 9.58 -5.05
CA LEU A 4 -4.43 9.91 -3.63
C LEU A 4 -5.28 11.18 -3.47
N PRO A 5 -6.30 11.19 -2.61
CA PRO A 5 -7.07 12.39 -2.29
C PRO A 5 -6.16 13.58 -1.96
N GLU A 6 -6.45 14.76 -2.50
CA GLU A 6 -5.64 15.99 -2.29
C GLU A 6 -5.42 16.29 -0.80
N ALA A 7 -6.40 15.99 0.06
CA ALA A 7 -6.32 16.16 1.50
C ALA A 7 -5.19 15.35 2.19
N LEU A 8 -4.61 14.38 1.49
CA LEU A 8 -3.52 13.54 2.00
C LEU A 8 -2.15 13.97 1.49
N HIS A 9 -2.08 14.85 0.49
CA HIS A 9 -0.83 15.28 -0.16
C HIS A 9 0.15 15.91 0.84
N THR A 10 -0.38 16.61 1.83
CA THR A 10 0.39 17.28 2.88
C THR A 10 0.62 16.41 4.12
N GLN A 11 0.04 15.22 4.18
CA GLN A 11 0.19 14.29 5.31
C GLN A 11 1.42 13.40 5.12
N SER A 12 1.94 12.88 6.24
CA SER A 12 3.00 11.87 6.15
C SER A 12 2.48 10.58 5.53
N LEU A 13 3.37 9.76 4.97
CA LEU A 13 3.00 8.44 4.42
C LEU A 13 2.32 7.58 5.48
N LEU A 14 2.82 7.62 6.72
CA LEU A 14 2.22 6.88 7.82
C LEU A 14 0.78 7.34 8.09
N GLN A 15 0.54 8.65 8.16
CA GLN A 15 -0.80 9.20 8.35
C GLN A 15 -1.70 8.87 7.16
N ALA A 16 -1.17 8.90 5.94
CA ALA A 16 -1.89 8.46 4.77
C ALA A 16 -2.28 6.98 4.88
N VAL A 17 -1.42 6.06 5.32
CA VAL A 17 -1.84 4.66 5.51
C VAL A 17 -2.91 4.51 6.59
N LEU A 18 -2.84 5.28 7.68
CA LEU A 18 -3.81 5.20 8.78
C LEU A 18 -5.14 5.90 8.50
N ALA A 19 -5.18 6.85 7.57
CA ALA A 19 -6.36 7.68 7.29
C ALA A 19 -7.68 6.91 7.02
N PRO A 20 -7.68 5.74 6.34
CA PRO A 20 -8.90 4.95 6.14
C PRO A 20 -9.47 4.32 7.41
N LEU A 21 -8.71 4.28 8.50
CA LEU A 21 -9.13 3.66 9.77
C LEU A 21 -9.86 4.65 10.69
N PRO A 22 -10.80 4.15 11.52
CA PRO A 22 -11.38 4.90 12.64
C PRO A 22 -10.30 5.49 13.56
N ALA A 23 -10.50 6.72 14.05
CA ALA A 23 -9.48 7.48 14.79
C ALA A 23 -8.99 6.75 16.07
N ASP A 24 -9.89 6.06 16.74
CA ASP A 24 -9.64 5.22 17.93
C ASP A 24 -8.82 3.97 17.62
N ALA A 25 -8.89 3.46 16.39
CA ALA A 25 -8.12 2.29 15.96
C ALA A 25 -6.71 2.65 15.42
N ARG A 26 -6.43 3.92 15.09
CA ARG A 26 -5.19 4.32 14.41
C ARG A 26 -3.94 4.02 15.24
N GLU A 27 -3.98 4.31 16.54
CA GLU A 27 -2.82 4.07 17.41
C GLU A 27 -2.51 2.57 17.50
N ALA A 28 -3.55 1.75 17.70
CA ALA A 28 -3.41 0.29 17.76
C ALA A 28 -2.89 -0.31 16.43
N GLN A 29 -3.21 0.31 15.30
CA GLN A 29 -2.80 -0.14 13.96
C GLN A 29 -1.54 0.56 13.45
N ARG A 30 -0.92 1.46 14.23
CA ARG A 30 0.29 2.20 13.82
C ARG A 30 1.43 1.25 13.46
N TRP A 31 1.65 0.23 14.28
CA TRP A 31 2.64 -0.81 14.00
C TRP A 31 2.39 -1.56 12.69
N LEU A 32 1.13 -1.89 12.39
CA LEU A 32 0.78 -2.58 11.14
C LEU A 32 1.04 -1.67 9.93
N ALA A 33 0.70 -0.38 10.04
CA ALA A 33 0.97 0.60 9.00
C ALA A 33 2.47 0.77 8.74
N GLU A 34 3.30 0.88 9.79
CA GLU A 34 4.76 0.92 9.67
C GLU A 34 5.32 -0.36 9.04
N ARG A 35 4.83 -1.53 9.47
CA ARG A 35 5.23 -2.83 8.91
C ARG A 35 4.89 -2.93 7.42
N LEU A 36 3.68 -2.53 7.02
CA LEU A 36 3.27 -2.54 5.61
C LEU A 36 4.14 -1.58 4.80
N LEU A 37 4.37 -0.35 5.28
CA LEU A 37 5.26 0.60 4.60
C LEU A 37 6.70 0.07 4.49
N ALA A 38 7.23 -0.56 5.54
CA ALA A 38 8.56 -1.16 5.51
C ALA A 38 8.65 -2.31 4.48
N GLN A 39 7.60 -3.14 4.40
CA GLN A 39 7.50 -4.21 3.40
C GLN A 39 7.44 -3.67 1.96
N MET A 40 6.87 -2.49 1.77
CA MET A 40 6.93 -1.75 0.50
C MET A 40 8.26 -1.03 0.27
N GLY A 41 9.28 -1.23 1.12
CA GLY A 41 10.60 -0.62 0.96
C GLY A 41 10.68 0.85 1.37
N PHE A 42 9.72 1.37 2.15
CA PHE A 42 9.86 2.70 2.75
C PHE A 42 10.72 2.64 4.01
N THR A 43 11.68 3.55 4.12
CA THR A 43 12.47 3.70 5.35
C THR A 43 11.69 4.55 6.36
N PRO A 44 11.97 4.44 7.68
CA PRO A 44 11.30 5.27 8.69
C PRO A 44 11.39 6.77 8.41
N ALA A 45 12.51 7.23 7.85
CA ALA A 45 12.68 8.63 7.45
C ALA A 45 11.70 9.05 6.34
N VAL A 46 11.44 8.16 5.36
CA VAL A 46 10.49 8.42 4.26
C VAL A 46 9.05 8.31 4.74
N MET A 47 8.75 7.48 5.75
CA MET A 47 7.39 7.36 6.30
C MET A 47 6.86 8.66 6.91
N GLU A 48 7.76 9.54 7.36
CA GLU A 48 7.45 10.85 7.92
C GLU A 48 7.40 11.97 6.86
N GLN A 49 7.80 11.69 5.62
CA GLN A 49 7.72 12.67 4.52
C GLN A 49 6.30 12.85 4.00
N GLN A 50 6.04 14.01 3.40
CA GLN A 50 4.76 14.30 2.77
C GLN A 50 4.52 13.42 1.54
N THR A 51 3.29 12.92 1.37
CA THR A 51 2.98 12.06 0.21
C THR A 51 3.14 12.76 -1.14
N ALA A 52 3.06 14.09 -1.19
CA ALA A 52 3.31 14.88 -2.39
C ALA A 52 4.74 14.75 -2.95
N THR A 53 5.71 14.29 -2.15
CA THR A 53 7.11 14.16 -2.58
C THR A 53 7.43 12.79 -3.20
N LEU A 54 6.43 11.92 -3.37
CA LEU A 54 6.61 10.56 -3.86
C LEU A 54 6.75 10.50 -5.38
N SER A 55 7.62 9.60 -5.85
CA SER A 55 7.66 9.18 -7.25
C SER A 55 6.41 8.36 -7.62
N GLY A 56 6.14 8.18 -8.91
CA GLY A 56 5.00 7.38 -9.37
C GLY A 56 4.98 5.95 -8.80
N GLY A 57 6.12 5.26 -8.78
CA GLY A 57 6.20 3.91 -8.19
C GLY A 57 6.07 3.91 -6.66
N GLN A 58 6.55 4.94 -5.97
CA GLN A 58 6.30 5.10 -4.53
C GLN A 58 4.81 5.37 -4.25
N HIS A 59 4.14 6.12 -5.12
CA HIS A 59 2.72 6.37 -5.01
C HIS A 59 1.90 5.08 -5.13
N THR A 60 2.19 4.21 -6.12
CA THR A 60 1.55 2.88 -6.24
C THR A 60 1.74 2.04 -4.97
N ARG A 61 2.96 2.02 -4.44
CA ARG A 61 3.28 1.30 -3.19
C ARG A 61 2.52 1.82 -1.97
N LEU A 62 2.39 3.13 -1.85
CA LEU A 62 1.59 3.75 -0.78
C LEU A 62 0.10 3.38 -0.91
N LEU A 63 -0.44 3.40 -2.13
CA LEU A 63 -1.84 3.03 -2.39
C LEU A 63 -2.11 1.57 -2.04
N LEU A 64 -1.17 0.68 -2.37
CA LEU A 64 -1.25 -0.73 -1.98
C LEU A 64 -1.26 -0.87 -0.45
N ALA A 65 -0.33 -0.23 0.27
CA ALA A 65 -0.34 -0.25 1.74
C ALA A 65 -1.66 0.27 2.34
N ARG A 66 -2.22 1.34 1.75
CA ARG A 66 -3.53 1.90 2.12
C ARG A 66 -4.72 0.98 1.84
N ALA A 67 -4.63 0.12 0.82
CA ALA A 67 -5.65 -0.87 0.56
C ALA A 67 -5.59 -2.01 1.59
N LEU A 68 -4.37 -2.46 1.91
CA LEU A 68 -4.13 -3.61 2.77
C LEU A 68 -4.38 -3.35 4.26
N ILE A 69 -4.14 -2.12 4.74
CA ILE A 69 -4.36 -1.75 6.15
C ILE A 69 -5.80 -1.99 6.63
N ARG A 70 -6.77 -1.96 5.71
CA ARG A 70 -8.18 -2.20 6.00
C ARG A 70 -8.51 -3.68 6.23
N GLN A 71 -7.58 -4.57 5.93
CA GLN A 71 -7.77 -6.03 5.99
C GLN A 71 -9.08 -6.48 5.32
N PRO A 72 -9.33 -6.11 4.04
CA PRO A 72 -10.63 -6.36 3.42
C PRO A 72 -10.88 -7.84 3.15
N ASP A 73 -12.14 -8.28 3.23
CA ASP A 73 -12.51 -9.66 2.87
C ASP A 73 -12.31 -9.97 1.37
N LEU A 74 -12.37 -8.94 0.53
CA LEU A 74 -12.15 -8.98 -0.92
C LEU A 74 -11.20 -7.87 -1.36
N LEU A 75 -10.08 -8.25 -1.97
CA LEU A 75 -9.11 -7.33 -2.57
C LEU A 75 -9.29 -7.29 -4.09
N LEU A 76 -9.44 -6.11 -4.67
CA LEU A 76 -9.50 -5.90 -6.12
C LEU A 76 -8.23 -5.17 -6.56
N LEU A 77 -7.40 -5.85 -7.34
CA LEU A 77 -6.13 -5.31 -7.82
C LEU A 77 -6.18 -5.22 -9.34
N ASP A 78 -6.14 -3.99 -9.85
CA ASP A 78 -6.10 -3.70 -11.28
C ASP A 78 -4.70 -3.21 -11.65
N GLU A 79 -3.97 -4.04 -12.40
CA GLU A 79 -2.58 -3.86 -12.81
C GLU A 79 -1.64 -3.44 -11.65
N PRO A 80 -1.62 -4.18 -10.52
CA PRO A 80 -0.87 -3.76 -9.34
C PRO A 80 0.65 -3.80 -9.53
N GLY A 81 1.15 -4.55 -10.52
CA GLY A 81 2.56 -4.62 -10.88
C GLY A 81 3.08 -3.36 -11.59
N ASN A 82 2.19 -2.51 -12.12
CA ASN A 82 2.60 -1.33 -12.87
C ASN A 82 3.35 -0.33 -11.97
N HIS A 83 4.56 0.04 -12.41
CA HIS A 83 5.47 0.94 -11.70
C HIS A 83 6.04 0.37 -10.38
N LEU A 84 5.85 -0.92 -10.09
CA LEU A 84 6.56 -1.61 -9.03
C LEU A 84 7.94 -2.04 -9.51
N ASP A 85 8.92 -1.99 -8.61
CA ASP A 85 10.21 -2.65 -8.81
C ASP A 85 10.07 -4.16 -8.51
N LEU A 86 11.00 -4.95 -9.06
CA LEU A 86 10.97 -6.40 -8.90
C LEU A 86 10.88 -6.86 -7.42
N PRO A 87 11.60 -6.26 -6.46
CA PRO A 87 11.47 -6.65 -5.05
C PRO A 87 10.05 -6.48 -4.50
N THR A 88 9.37 -5.38 -4.83
CA THR A 88 8.00 -5.16 -4.35
C THR A 88 7.02 -6.10 -5.05
N LEU A 89 7.24 -6.44 -6.31
CA LEU A 89 6.42 -7.38 -7.06
C LEU A 89 6.49 -8.78 -6.44
N LEU A 90 7.69 -9.29 -6.15
CA LEU A 90 7.89 -10.59 -5.48
C LEU A 90 7.29 -10.61 -4.07
N TRP A 91 7.37 -9.48 -3.36
CA TRP A 91 6.70 -9.33 -2.08
C TRP A 91 5.18 -9.43 -2.23
N LEU A 92 4.60 -8.75 -3.23
CA LEU A 92 3.15 -8.77 -3.48
C LEU A 92 2.67 -10.17 -3.83
N GLU A 93 3.40 -10.90 -4.67
CA GLU A 93 3.13 -12.30 -4.99
C GLU A 93 3.09 -13.17 -3.72
N SER A 94 4.15 -13.10 -2.90
CA SER A 94 4.24 -13.84 -1.64
C SER A 94 3.13 -13.45 -0.65
N PHE A 95 2.77 -12.17 -0.61
CA PHE A 95 1.69 -11.66 0.22
C PHE A 95 0.34 -12.24 -0.21
N LEU A 96 0.02 -12.20 -1.51
CA LEU A 96 -1.23 -12.72 -2.06
C LEU A 96 -1.39 -14.22 -1.84
N GLN A 97 -0.29 -14.98 -1.89
CA GLN A 97 -0.29 -16.42 -1.57
C GLN A 97 -0.66 -16.72 -0.11
N THR A 98 -0.39 -15.79 0.82
CA THR A 98 -0.70 -15.94 2.25
C THR A 98 -1.97 -15.20 2.69
N TRP A 99 -2.62 -14.49 1.76
CA TRP A 99 -3.82 -13.74 2.03
C TRP A 99 -4.99 -14.69 2.35
N GLN A 100 -5.61 -14.49 3.52
CA GLN A 100 -6.71 -15.35 3.96
C GLN A 100 -8.06 -14.95 3.33
N GLY A 101 -8.14 -13.74 2.78
CA GLY A 101 -9.33 -13.25 2.08
C GLY A 101 -9.37 -13.70 0.63
N ARG A 102 -10.34 -13.17 -0.11
CA ARG A 102 -10.46 -13.36 -1.55
C ARG A 102 -9.75 -12.23 -2.26
N PHE A 103 -9.23 -12.47 -3.44
CA PHE A 103 -8.74 -11.40 -4.29
C PHE A 103 -9.13 -11.64 -5.75
N VAL A 104 -9.27 -10.54 -6.49
CA VAL A 104 -9.36 -10.53 -7.96
C VAL A 104 -8.19 -9.70 -8.44
N LEU A 105 -7.41 -10.29 -9.34
CA LEU A 105 -6.23 -9.68 -9.91
C LEU A 105 -6.42 -9.56 -11.42
N VAL A 106 -6.23 -8.36 -11.94
CA VAL A 106 -6.07 -8.07 -13.36
C VAL A 106 -4.61 -7.66 -13.56
N SER A 107 -3.91 -8.35 -14.46
CA SER A 107 -2.49 -8.13 -14.72
C SER A 107 -2.16 -8.54 -16.15
N HIS A 108 -1.27 -7.78 -16.80
CA HIS A 108 -0.61 -8.20 -18.02
C HIS A 108 0.65 -9.06 -17.77
N ASP A 109 1.11 -9.15 -16.52
CA ASP A 109 2.27 -9.93 -16.11
C ASP A 109 1.90 -11.39 -15.80
N ASN A 110 2.42 -12.33 -16.59
CA ASN A 110 2.23 -13.77 -16.43
C ASN A 110 2.80 -14.33 -15.12
N THR A 111 3.72 -13.62 -14.45
CA THR A 111 4.26 -14.07 -13.16
C THR A 111 3.28 -13.86 -12.01
N LEU A 112 2.33 -12.92 -12.16
CA LEU A 112 1.31 -12.63 -11.17
C LEU A 112 -0.01 -13.40 -11.42
N LEU A 113 -0.18 -14.02 -12.59
CA LEU A 113 -1.35 -14.81 -12.99
C LEU A 113 -1.20 -16.29 -12.67
#